data_AF-A0A853M1Z2-F1
#
_entry.id   AF-A0A853M1Z2-F1
#
_cell.length_a   1.000
_cell.length_b   1.000
_cell.length_c   1.000
_cell.angle_alpha   90.00
_cell.angle_beta   90.00
_cell.angle_gamma   90.00
#
_symmetry.space_group_name_H-M   'P 1'
#
loop_
_entity.id
_entity.type
_entity.pdbx_description
1 polymer ?
#
loop_
_entity_poly.entity_id
_entity_poly.type
_entity_poly.pdbx_seq_one_letter_code
_entity_poly.pdbx_strand_id
1 'polypeptide(L)' 'MDIKRFAAASLLAMAGLLTIGVGVSGAETIQTEGNYPTREACQNAGPGVKATTPGGWNNFWCVPDRNVNGNWKLVLSN' A
#
# COMPACT_ATOMS: atom_id res chain seq x y z
N MET A 1 -34.39 -38.52 -5.19
CA MET A 1 -33.64 -37.29 -4.87
C MET A 1 -33.28 -36.60 -6.18
N ASP A 2 -33.97 -35.50 -6.52
CA ASP A 2 -33.78 -34.77 -7.77
C ASP A 2 -32.38 -34.14 -7.87
N ILE A 3 -31.52 -34.74 -8.71
CA ILE A 3 -30.17 -34.28 -9.06
C ILE A 3 -30.16 -32.80 -9.50
N LYS A 4 -31.27 -32.31 -10.08
CA LYS A 4 -31.46 -30.90 -10.47
C LYS A 4 -31.34 -29.91 -9.31
N ARG A 5 -31.75 -30.30 -8.09
CA ARG A 5 -31.70 -29.41 -6.91
C ARG A 5 -30.28 -29.23 -6.38
N PHE A 6 -29.45 -30.27 -6.49
CA PHE A 6 -28.06 -30.22 -6.06
C PHE A 6 -27.20 -29.34 -6.98
N ALA A 7 -27.41 -29.43 -8.31
CA ALA A 7 -26.67 -28.60 -9.27
C ALA A 7 -26.92 -27.10 -9.07
N ALA A 8 -28.16 -26.70 -8.76
CA ALA A 8 -28.50 -25.30 -8.52
C ALA A 8 -27.82 -24.73 -7.24
N ALA A 9 -27.72 -25.54 -6.18
CA ALA A 9 -27.08 -25.15 -4.93
C ALA A 9 -25.56 -24.97 -5.10
N SER A 10 -24.91 -25.81 -5.90
CA SER A 10 -23.47 -25.72 -6.18
C SER A 10 -23.11 -24.47 -6.98
N LEU A 11 -23.95 -24.07 -7.94
CA LEU A 11 -23.74 -22.87 -8.75
C LEU A 11 -23.90 -21.58 -7.93
N LEU A 12 -24.88 -21.53 -7.01
CA LEU A 12 -25.07 -20.40 -6.10
C LEU A 12 -23.91 -20.25 -5.11
N ALA A 13 -23.37 -21.37 -4.61
CA ALA A 13 -22.20 -21.34 -3.72
C ALA A 13 -20.92 -20.89 -4.43
N MET A 14 -20.71 -21.26 -5.71
CA MET A 14 -19.58 -20.74 -6.50
C MET A 14 -19.71 -19.26 -6.85
N ALA A 15 -20.92 -18.77 -7.11
CA ALA A 15 -21.14 -17.35 -7.39
C ALA A 15 -20.84 -16.45 -6.17
N GLY A 16 -21.12 -16.91 -4.95
CA GLY A 16 -20.80 -16.18 -3.71
C GLY A 16 -19.30 -16.13 -3.37
N LEU A 17 -18.51 -17.09 -3.86
CA LEU A 17 -17.06 -17.13 -3.66
C LEU A 17 -16.28 -16.21 -4.62
N LEU A 18 -16.90 -15.69 -5.67
CA LEU A 18 -16.26 -14.74 -6.59
C LEU A 18 -16.31 -13.28 -6.08
N THR A 19 -17.01 -13.02 -4.98
CA THR A 19 -17.09 -11.70 -4.31
C THR A 19 -16.02 -11.47 -3.24
N ILE A 20 -14.97 -12.30 -3.18
CA ILE A 20 -13.66 -11.86 -2.65
C ILE A 20 -13.01 -10.97 -3.71
N GLY A 21 -13.70 -9.87 -4.04
CA GLY A 21 -13.09 -8.72 -4.66
C GLY A 21 -11.98 -8.29 -3.73
N VAL A 22 -10.75 -8.42 -4.21
CA VAL A 22 -9.55 -7.94 -3.54
C VAL A 22 -9.72 -6.43 -3.46
N GLY A 23 -10.39 -5.97 -2.41
CA GLY A 23 -10.43 -4.58 -2.00
C GLY A 23 -9.02 -4.26 -1.54
N VAL A 24 -8.12 -4.02 -2.50
CA VAL A 24 -6.88 -3.31 -2.25
C VAL A 24 -7.31 -1.92 -1.86
N SER A 25 -7.56 -1.73 -0.57
CA SER A 25 -7.60 -0.41 0.04
C SER A 25 -6.19 0.15 -0.15
N GLY A 26 -5.97 0.80 -1.28
CA GLY A 26 -4.71 1.42 -1.64
C GLY A 26 -4.51 2.60 -0.72
N ALA A 27 -3.83 2.39 0.42
CA ALA A 27 -3.04 3.46 1.00
C ALA A 27 -1.98 3.77 -0.06
N GLU A 28 -2.19 4.84 -0.82
CA GLU A 28 -1.21 5.32 -1.78
C GLU A 28 0.07 5.51 -0.98
N THR A 29 1.09 4.71 -1.28
CA THR A 29 2.40 4.81 -0.63
C THR A 29 3.42 5.05 -1.70
N ILE A 30 4.00 6.25 -1.72
CA ILE A 30 5.05 6.58 -2.68
C ILE A 30 6.37 6.68 -1.94
N GLN A 31 7.37 5.98 -2.46
CA GLN A 31 8.75 6.20 -2.06
C GLN A 31 9.26 7.40 -2.86
N THR A 32 9.52 8.50 -2.18
CA THR A 32 10.11 9.67 -2.82
C THR A 32 11.55 9.37 -3.24
N GLU A 33 12.02 10.03 -4.29
CA GLU A 33 13.38 9.80 -4.84
C GLU A 33 14.52 10.28 -3.91
N GLY A 34 14.18 10.85 -2.75
CA GLY A 34 15.16 11.31 -1.76
C GLY A 34 15.86 10.14 -1.07
N ASN A 35 17.19 10.10 -1.19
CA ASN A 35 18.05 9.14 -0.51
C ASN A 35 18.82 9.87 0.61
N TYR A 36 18.56 9.50 1.86
CA TYR A 36 19.07 10.19 3.04
C TYR A 36 20.14 9.35 3.74
N PRO A 37 21.30 9.93 4.11
CA PRO A 37 22.39 9.17 4.74
C PRO A 37 22.12 8.79 6.20
N THR A 38 21.15 9.43 6.87
CA THR A 38 20.77 9.11 8.25
C THR A 38 19.25 9.16 8.41
N ARG A 39 18.74 8.47 9.45
CA ARG A 39 17.32 8.49 9.79
C ARG A 39 16.84 9.89 10.16
N GLU A 40 17.66 10.66 10.90
CA GLU A 40 17.30 12.03 11.30
C GLU A 40 17.22 12.97 10.10
N ALA A 41 18.10 12.83 9.11
CA ALA A 41 18.02 13.61 7.88
C ALA A 41 16.70 13.35 7.14
N CYS A 42 16.28 12.09 7.05
CA CYS A 42 14.98 11.73 6.48
C CYS A 42 13.81 12.30 7.29
N GLN A 43 13.85 12.27 8.63
CA GLN A 43 12.79 12.81 9.47
C GLN A 43 12.67 14.33 9.38
N ASN A 44 13.80 15.04 9.28
CA ASN A 44 13.82 16.49 9.11
C ASN A 44 13.35 16.93 7.71
N ALA A 45 13.67 16.15 6.67
CA ALA A 45 13.18 16.41 5.32
C ALA A 45 11.71 15.99 5.12
N GLY A 46 11.22 15.03 5.93
CA GLY A 46 9.85 14.53 6.02
C GLY A 46 8.76 15.56 5.73
N PRO A 47 8.61 16.58 6.59
CA PRO A 47 7.56 17.59 6.48
C PRO A 47 7.66 18.44 5.21
N GLY A 48 8.88 18.79 4.81
CA GLY A 48 9.14 19.60 3.62
C GLY A 48 8.77 18.85 2.35
N VAL A 49 9.23 17.60 2.22
CA VAL A 49 8.94 16.75 1.06
C VAL A 49 7.45 16.43 0.97
N LYS A 50 6.80 16.19 2.12
CA LYS A 50 5.33 16.01 2.18
C LYS A 50 4.58 17.22 1.63
N ALA A 51 5.04 18.44 1.94
CA ALA A 51 4.43 19.68 1.48
C ALA A 51 4.70 19.97 -0.01
N THR A 52 5.88 19.60 -0.52
CA THR A 52 6.24 19.82 -1.93
C THR A 52 5.71 18.74 -2.87
N THR A 53 5.37 17.56 -2.36
CA THR A 53 4.94 16.43 -3.19
C THR A 53 3.43 16.50 -3.41
N PRO A 54 2.95 16.63 -4.66
CA PRO A 54 1.52 16.59 -4.98
C PRO A 54 0.94 15.21 -4.63
N GLY A 55 -0.26 15.18 -4.06
CA GLY A 55 -0.92 13.91 -3.65
C GLY A 55 -1.60 13.92 -2.28
N GLY A 56 -1.62 15.04 -1.56
CA GLY A 56 -2.41 15.17 -0.32
C GLY A 56 -2.01 14.19 0.79
N TRP A 57 -0.76 13.78 0.85
CA TRP A 57 -0.21 12.83 1.82
C TRP A 57 -0.56 13.23 3.26
N ASN A 58 -0.97 12.26 4.10
CA ASN A 58 -1.29 12.50 5.51
C ASN A 58 -0.15 12.10 6.43
N ASN A 59 0.59 11.06 6.06
CA ASN A 59 1.66 10.47 6.86
C ASN A 59 2.95 10.41 6.05
N PHE A 60 4.08 10.41 6.78
CA PHE A 60 5.39 10.14 6.21
C PHE A 60 6.16 9.23 7.16
N TRP A 61 7.03 8.39 6.61
CA TRP A 61 7.95 7.59 7.41
C TRP A 61 9.26 7.33 6.67
N CYS A 62 10.28 6.97 7.45
CA CYS A 62 11.61 6.70 6.96
C CYS A 62 11.88 5.20 7.00
N VAL A 63 12.11 4.59 5.84
CA VAL A 63 12.51 3.17 5.71
C VAL A 63 13.98 3.09 5.32
N PRO A 64 14.75 2.13 5.86
CA PRO A 64 16.10 1.87 5.36
C PRO A 64 16.03 1.38 3.91
N ASP A 65 16.85 1.96 3.04
CA ASP A 65 16.95 1.52 1.66
C ASP A 65 17.63 0.15 1.60
N ARG A 66 17.02 -0.80 0.89
CA ARG A 66 17.55 -2.16 0.77
C ARG A 66 18.64 -2.30 -0.29
N ASN A 67 18.81 -1.32 -1.16
CA ASN A 67 19.80 -1.33 -2.25
C ASN A 67 21.08 -0.59 -1.84
N VAL A 68 20.97 0.44 -0.99
CA VAL A 68 22.09 1.25 -0.51
C VAL A 68 22.14 1.15 1.01
N ASN A 69 23.07 0.34 1.50
CA ASN A 69 23.21 0.07 2.93
C ASN A 69 23.62 1.35 3.69
N GLY A 70 22.87 1.70 4.73
CA GLY A 70 23.05 2.94 5.49
C GLY A 70 22.19 4.11 5.00
N ASN A 71 21.58 4.01 3.83
CA ASN A 71 20.67 5.04 3.36
C ASN A 71 19.22 4.79 3.81
N TRP A 72 18.45 5.88 3.83
CA TRP A 72 17.06 5.94 4.21
C TRP A 72 16.25 6.55 3.08
N LYS A 73 15.06 6.02 2.85
CA LYS A 73 14.07 6.57 1.93
C LYS A 73 12.87 7.08 2.69
N LEU A 74 12.34 8.19 2.19
CA LEU A 74 11.14 8.82 2.71
C LEU A 74 9.95 8.32 1.92
N VAL A 75 9.02 7.69 2.63
CA VAL A 75 7.77 7.19 2.08
C VAL A 75 6.66 8.08 2.56
N LEU A 76 5.81 8.52 1.64
CA LEU A 76 4.60 9.26 1.95
C LEU A 76 3.42 8.31 1.86
N SER A 77 2.43 8.49 2.73
CA SER A 77 1.19 7.72 2.75
C SER A 77 -0.01 8.64 2.92
N ASN A 78 -1.08 8.36 2.19
CA ASN A 78 -2.39 8.95 2.45
C ASN A 78 -3.16 8.13 3.48
#